data_AF-A0A1V4HN74-F1
#
_entry.id   AF-A0A1V4HN74-F1
#
_cell.length_a   1.000
_cell.length_b   1.000
_cell.length_c   1.000
_cell.angle_alpha   90.00
_cell.angle_beta   90.00
_cell.angle_gamma   90.00
#
_symmetry.space_group_name_H-M   'P 1'
#
loop_
_entity.id
_entity.type
_entity.pdbx_description
1 polymer ?
#
loop_
_entity_poly.entity_id
_entity_poly.type
_entity_poly.pdbx_seq_one_letter_code
_entity_poly.pdbx_strand_id
1 'polypeptide(L)'
;MKKRMIVFFLKMLILGPFWIATMTLLINNGEWHVGLYSFIGFLIASSFVGVKKQTHIGSKREIVITSGLILLCFPIVGLLFHCNIIKALLAGVVLLMGTYSFLLVAKLVLDKISSGTNKN
;
A
#
# COMPACT_ATOMS: atom_id res chain seq x y z
N MET A 1 -7.91 2.42 -20.29
CA MET A 1 -7.91 3.56 -19.34
C MET A 1 -8.86 3.39 -18.15
N LYS A 2 -10.16 3.09 -18.33
CA LYS A 2 -11.14 2.95 -17.22
C LYS A 2 -10.67 2.10 -16.02
N LYS A 3 -10.16 0.87 -16.25
CA LYS A 3 -9.64 -0.01 -15.17
C LYS A 3 -8.44 0.57 -14.40
N ARG A 4 -7.54 1.31 -15.07
CA ARG A 4 -6.39 1.97 -14.41
C ARG A 4 -6.86 3.05 -13.45
N MET A 5 -7.83 3.85 -13.89
CA MET A 5 -8.39 4.95 -13.10
C MET A 5 -9.14 4.43 -11.86
N ILE A 6 -9.92 3.37 -12.01
CA ILE A 6 -10.61 2.70 -10.88
C ILE A 6 -9.61 2.19 -9.84
N VAL A 7 -8.55 1.51 -10.28
CA VAL A 7 -7.53 0.98 -9.37
C VAL A 7 -6.77 2.11 -8.67
N PHE A 8 -6.52 3.23 -9.35
CA PHE A 8 -5.91 4.41 -8.74
C PHE A 8 -6.77 5.02 -7.63
N PHE A 9 -8.08 5.21 -7.87
CA PHE A 9 -8.99 5.68 -6.83
C PHE A 9 -9.11 4.71 -5.67
N LEU A 10 -9.17 3.41 -5.96
CA LEU A 10 -9.23 2.38 -4.93
C LEU A 10 -7.97 2.33 -4.08
N LYS A 11 -6.79 2.57 -4.68
CA LYS A 11 -5.54 2.76 -3.95
C LYS A 11 -5.63 3.94 -3.01
N MET A 12 -6.06 5.11 -3.48
CA MET A 12 -6.17 6.28 -2.61
C MET A 12 -7.13 6.04 -1.45
N LEU A 13 -8.30 5.47 -1.73
CA LEU A 13 -9.36 5.29 -0.74
C LEU A 13 -8.97 4.26 0.33
N ILE A 14 -8.28 3.19 -0.06
CA ILE A 14 -7.87 2.13 0.87
C ILE A 14 -6.52 2.45 1.47
N LEU A 15 -5.46 2.63 0.68
CA LEU A 15 -4.11 2.85 1.22
C LEU A 15 -3.94 4.21 1.90
N GLY A 16 -4.73 5.22 1.57
CA GLY A 16 -4.62 6.56 2.17
C GLY A 16 -4.71 6.55 3.70
N PRO A 17 -5.81 6.04 4.29
CA PRO A 17 -5.96 5.92 5.75
C PRO A 17 -4.83 5.12 6.41
N PHE A 18 -4.43 3.98 5.83
CA PHE A 18 -3.33 3.18 6.37
C PHE A 18 -1.98 3.90 6.28
N TRP A 19 -1.75 4.66 5.21
CA TRP A 19 -0.55 5.46 5.04
C TRP A 19 -0.47 6.58 6.08
N ILE A 20 -1.58 7.31 6.28
CA ILE A 20 -1.69 8.35 7.30
C ILE A 20 -1.38 7.75 8.67
N ALA A 21 -2.03 6.65 9.05
CA ALA A 21 -1.79 5.97 10.33
C ALA A 21 -0.33 5.52 10.49
N THR A 22 0.26 4.97 9.43
CA THR A 22 1.68 4.56 9.40
C THR A 22 2.61 5.75 9.68
N MET A 23 2.35 6.89 9.05
CA MET A 23 3.16 8.10 9.22
C MET A 23 2.96 8.76 10.58
N THR A 24 1.74 8.74 11.12
CA THR A 24 1.48 9.19 12.49
C THR A 24 2.24 8.37 13.53
N LEU A 25 2.44 7.07 13.28
CA LEU A 25 3.22 6.21 14.16
C LEU A 25 4.73 6.45 14.05
N LEU A 26 5.23 6.78 12.85
CA LEU A 26 6.65 7.03 12.58
C LEU A 26 7.10 8.42 13.02
N ILE A 27 6.29 9.45 12.78
CA ILE A 27 6.67 10.85 12.94
C ILE A 27 6.20 11.36 14.30
N ASN A 28 7.13 11.58 15.21
CA ASN A 28 6.82 12.07 16.56
C ASN A 28 6.58 13.60 16.62
N ASN A 29 6.99 14.36 15.58
CA ASN A 29 7.10 15.83 15.64
C ASN A 29 6.37 16.62 14.52
N GLY A 30 5.35 16.04 13.88
CA GLY A 30 4.50 16.83 12.96
C GLY A 30 5.11 17.15 11.59
N GLU A 31 6.16 16.46 11.15
CA GLU A 31 6.71 16.54 9.78
C GLU A 31 5.84 15.80 8.74
N TRP A 32 4.53 16.04 8.78
CA TRP A 32 3.53 15.39 7.93
C TRP A 32 3.82 15.52 6.43
N HIS A 33 4.57 16.56 6.04
CA HIS A 33 5.03 16.78 4.68
C HIS A 33 5.86 15.60 4.13
N VAL A 34 6.76 15.02 4.93
CA VAL A 34 7.58 13.87 4.51
C VAL A 34 6.70 12.65 4.28
N GLY A 35 5.73 12.43 5.16
CA GLY A 35 4.72 11.37 4.99
C GLY A 35 3.86 11.57 3.74
N LEU A 36 3.49 12.81 3.43
CA LEU A 36 2.68 13.14 2.26
C LEU A 36 3.46 12.98 0.94
N TYR A 37 4.70 13.48 0.88
CA TYR A 37 5.56 13.37 -0.30
C TYR A 37 5.92 11.91 -0.60
N SER A 38 6.20 11.11 0.42
CA SER A 38 6.45 9.68 0.26
C SER A 38 5.20 8.92 -0.20
N PHE A 39 3.99 9.32 0.24
CA PHE A 39 2.74 8.75 -0.27
C PHE A 39 2.54 9.05 -1.75
N ILE A 40 2.73 10.30 -2.16
CA ILE A 40 2.60 10.73 -3.55
C ILE A 40 3.61 10.00 -4.43
N GLY A 41 4.86 9.89 -3.97
CA GLY A 41 5.90 9.10 -4.65
C GLY A 41 5.49 7.63 -4.82
N PHE A 42 4.97 7.00 -3.78
CA PHE A 42 4.46 5.63 -3.83
C PHE A 42 3.27 5.48 -4.80
N LEU A 43 2.33 6.43 -4.80
CA LEU A 43 1.20 6.44 -5.73
C LEU A 43 1.65 6.57 -7.18
N ILE A 44 2.58 7.48 -7.48
CA ILE A 44 3.13 7.69 -8.81
C ILE A 44 3.90 6.44 -9.27
N ALA A 45 4.87 5.97 -8.47
CA ALA A 45 5.67 4.79 -8.80
C ALA A 45 4.80 3.56 -9.03
N SER A 46 3.81 3.35 -8.16
CA SER A 46 2.91 2.21 -8.28
C SER A 46 1.94 2.34 -9.47
N SER A 47 1.67 3.54 -9.97
CA SER A 47 0.78 3.78 -11.13
C SER A 47 1.42 3.41 -12.47
N PHE A 48 2.75 3.40 -12.56
CA PHE A 48 3.48 2.92 -13.75
C PHE A 48 3.45 1.39 -13.89
N VAL A 49 3.21 0.66 -12.80
CA VAL A 49 3.06 -0.80 -12.83
C VAL A 49 1.76 -1.17 -13.55
N GLY A 50 1.76 -2.18 -14.43
CA GLY A 50 0.53 -2.60 -15.11
C GLY A 50 -0.56 -3.10 -14.14
N VAL A 51 -1.83 -2.78 -14.39
CA VAL A 51 -2.99 -3.14 -13.51
C VAL A 51 -3.04 -4.63 -13.18
N LYS A 52 -2.77 -5.49 -14.16
CA LYS A 52 -2.72 -6.96 -13.96
C LYS A 52 -1.65 -7.34 -12.93
N LYS A 53 -0.50 -6.65 -12.91
CA LYS A 53 0.60 -6.89 -11.97
C LYS A 53 0.32 -6.26 -10.60
N GLN A 54 -0.44 -5.16 -10.53
CA GLN A 54 -0.84 -4.53 -9.27
C GLN A 54 -1.93 -5.28 -8.49
N THR A 55 -2.75 -6.06 -9.19
CA THR A 55 -3.91 -6.77 -8.62
C THR A 55 -3.70 -8.28 -8.58
N HIS A 56 -2.53 -8.73 -9.01
CA HIS A 56 -2.11 -10.11 -8.86
C HIS A 56 -1.75 -10.36 -7.40
N ILE A 57 -2.55 -11.19 -6.73
CA ILE A 57 -2.15 -11.81 -5.49
C ILE A 57 -1.01 -12.78 -5.86
N GLY A 58 0.22 -12.39 -5.52
CA GLY A 58 1.42 -13.19 -5.76
C GLY A 58 1.32 -14.59 -5.17
N SER A 59 2.23 -15.46 -5.57
CA SER A 59 2.33 -16.79 -4.94
C SER A 59 2.57 -16.65 -3.42
N LYS A 60 2.24 -17.69 -2.63
CA LYS A 60 2.50 -17.69 -1.19
C LYS A 60 3.94 -17.28 -0.83
N ARG A 61 4.92 -17.69 -1.65
CA ARG A 61 6.34 -17.29 -1.50
C ARG A 61 6.57 -15.81 -1.75
N GLU A 62 6.04 -15.26 -2.84
CA GLU A 62 6.17 -13.82 -3.14
C GLU A 62 5.56 -12.98 -2.03
N ILE A 63 4.39 -13.38 -1.53
CA ILE A 63 3.71 -12.71 -0.43
C ILE A 63 4.62 -12.66 0.81
N VAL A 64 5.14 -13.81 1.24
CA VAL A 64 6.05 -13.89 2.41
C VAL A 64 7.31 -13.04 2.22
N ILE A 65 7.92 -13.08 1.03
CA ILE A 65 9.13 -12.29 0.74
C ILE A 65 8.83 -10.80 0.77
N THR A 66 7.73 -10.37 0.14
CA THR A 66 7.36 -8.95 0.07
C THR A 66 7.00 -8.42 1.47
N SER A 67 6.29 -9.22 2.26
CA SER A 67 5.98 -8.89 3.65
C SER A 67 7.22 -8.79 4.52
N GLY A 68 8.15 -9.74 4.39
CA GLY A 68 9.43 -9.72 5.09
C GLY A 68 10.26 -8.49 4.74
N LEU A 69 10.32 -8.12 3.46
CA LEU A 69 10.99 -6.90 2.99
C LEU A 69 10.39 -5.63 3.61
N ILE A 70 9.05 -5.51 3.60
CA ILE A 70 8.38 -4.36 4.21
C ILE A 70 8.67 -4.31 5.72
N LEU A 71 8.54 -5.43 6.43
CA LEU A 71 8.84 -5.54 7.85
C LEU A 71 10.30 -5.22 8.20
N LEU A 72 11.26 -5.48 7.31
CA LEU A 72 12.67 -5.15 7.51
C LEU A 72 13.00 -3.69 7.14
N CYS A 73 12.36 -3.13 6.13
CA CYS A 73 12.57 -1.74 5.73
C CYS A 73 12.06 -0.74 6.78
N PHE A 74 10.94 -1.02 7.42
CA PHE A 74 10.33 -0.07 8.37
C PHE A 74 11.15 0.19 9.64
N PRO A 75 11.79 -0.79 10.29
CA PRO A 75 12.75 -0.56 11.37
C PRO A 75 13.97 0.27 10.94
N ILE A 76 14.47 0.07 9.72
CA ILE A 76 15.59 0.86 9.15
C ILE A 76 15.15 2.31 8.97
N VAL A 77 13.95 2.52 8.41
CA VAL A 77 13.34 3.85 8.29
C VAL A 77 13.12 4.47 9.67
N GLY A 78 12.63 3.70 10.64
CA GLY A 78 12.45 4.13 12.03
C GLY A 78 13.74 4.59 12.68
N LEU A 79 14.85 3.86 12.47
CA LEU A 79 16.18 4.26 12.92
C LEU A 79 16.64 5.59 12.30
N LEU A 80 16.38 5.81 11.00
CA LEU A 80 16.72 7.07 10.31
C LEU A 80 15.92 8.27 10.86
N PHE A 81 14.69 8.04 11.32
CA PHE A 81 13.82 9.08 11.86
C PHE A 81 13.86 9.17 13.40
N HIS A 82 14.84 8.54 14.05
CA HIS A 82 14.95 8.47 15.52
C HIS A 82 13.65 7.98 16.21
N CYS A 83 12.86 7.18 15.53
CA CYS A 83 11.62 6.63 16.03
C CYS A 83 11.88 5.33 16.81
N ASN A 84 11.08 5.07 17.84
CA ASN A 84 11.16 3.83 18.59
C ASN A 84 10.93 2.63 17.64
N ILE A 85 11.85 1.67 17.65
CA ILE A 85 11.80 0.45 16.81
C ILE A 85 10.44 -0.26 16.89
N ILE A 86 9.80 -0.29 18.07
CA ILE A 86 8.48 -0.91 18.23
C ILE A 86 7.40 -0.15 17.44
N LYS A 87 7.43 1.19 17.46
CA LYS A 87 6.50 2.02 16.68
C LYS A 87 6.75 1.87 15.18
N ALA A 88 8.02 1.80 14.78
CA ALA A 88 8.40 1.59 13.39
C ALA A 88 7.95 0.21 12.86
N LEU A 89 8.09 -0.84 13.68
CA LEU A 89 7.58 -2.18 13.36
C LEU A 89 6.04 -2.16 13.21
N LEU A 90 5.35 -1.52 14.15
CA LEU A 90 3.89 -1.38 14.12
C LEU A 90 3.43 -0.61 12.86
N ALA A 91 4.15 0.45 12.48
CA ALA A 91 3.89 1.19 11.25
C ALA A 91 4.03 0.28 10.01
N GLY A 92 5.05 -0.57 9.97
CA GLY A 92 5.20 -1.57 8.91
C GLY A 92 4.02 -2.56 8.85
N VAL A 93 3.53 -3.02 10.00
CA VAL A 93 2.35 -3.91 10.09
C VAL A 93 1.08 -3.21 9.59
N VAL A 94 0.86 -1.96 9.96
CA VAL A 94 -0.30 -1.17 9.50
C VAL A 94 -0.26 -1.00 7.99
N LEU A 95 0.90 -0.68 7.42
CA LEU A 95 1.06 -0.55 5.97
C LEU A 95 0.83 -1.88 5.24
N LEU A 96 1.31 -2.99 5.83
CA LEU A 96 1.04 -4.34 5.34
C LEU A 96 -0.45 -4.64 5.30
N MET A 97 -1.19 -4.37 6.38
CA MET A 97 -2.64 -4.54 6.39
C MET A 97 -3.33 -3.71 5.30
N GLY A 98 -2.90 -2.46 5.09
CA GLY A 98 -3.45 -1.61 4.04
C GLY A 98 -3.19 -2.14 2.62
N THR A 99 -1.97 -2.61 2.35
CA THR A 99 -1.62 -3.21 1.05
C THR A 99 -2.38 -4.50 0.76
N TYR A 100 -2.52 -5.40 1.74
CA TYR A 100 -3.34 -6.61 1.58
C TYR A 100 -4.82 -6.28 1.38
N SER A 101 -5.36 -5.35 2.15
CA SER A 101 -6.75 -4.90 2.03
C SER A 101 -7.01 -4.34 0.63
N PHE A 102 -6.09 -3.52 0.12
CA PHE A 102 -6.15 -3.02 -1.25
C PHE A 102 -6.14 -4.15 -2.28
N LEU A 103 -5.21 -5.11 -2.18
CA LEU A 103 -5.12 -6.25 -3.10
C LEU A 103 -6.42 -7.07 -3.13
N LEU A 104 -7.00 -7.34 -1.96
CA LEU A 104 -8.26 -8.07 -1.81
C LEU A 104 -9.42 -7.33 -2.48
N VAL A 105 -9.62 -6.06 -2.11
CA VAL A 105 -10.73 -5.27 -2.64
C VAL A 105 -10.54 -4.97 -4.12
N ALA A 106 -9.31 -4.69 -4.58
CA ALA A 106 -9.01 -4.45 -5.99
C ALA A 106 -9.29 -5.67 -6.85
N LYS A 107 -8.95 -6.86 -6.37
CA LYS A 107 -9.29 -8.11 -7.05
C LYS A 107 -10.82 -8.29 -7.14
N LEU A 108 -11.54 -8.17 -6.03
CA LEU A 108 -13.00 -8.31 -6.00
C LEU A 108 -13.71 -7.30 -6.92
N VAL A 109 -13.29 -6.03 -6.89
CA VAL A 109 -13.87 -4.97 -7.73
C VAL A 109 -13.59 -5.25 -9.22
N LEU A 110 -12.37 -5.64 -9.57
CA LEU A 110 -12.03 -5.94 -10.97
C LEU A 110 -12.71 -7.20 -11.50
N ASP A 111 -12.82 -8.26 -10.68
CA ASP A 111 -13.52 -9.50 -11.02
C ASP A 111 -15.02 -9.24 -11.25
N LYS A 112 -15.62 -8.38 -10.42
CA LYS A 112 -17.03 -7.97 -10.58
C LYS A 112 -17.26 -7.15 -11.85
N ILE A 113 -16.35 -6.23 -12.18
CA ILE A 113 -16.41 -5.47 -13.44
C ILE A 113 -16.22 -6.37 -14.65
N SER A 114 -15.31 -7.35 -14.56
CA SER A 114 -15.03 -8.28 -15.66
C SER A 114 -16.18 -9.25 -15.93
N SER A 115 -16.84 -9.75 -14.88
CA SER A 115 -18.00 -10.65 -15.02
C SER A 115 -19.27 -9.93 -15.51
N GLY A 116 -19.46 -8.65 -15.16
CA GLY A 116 -20.55 -7.83 -15.70
C GLY A 116 -20.41 -7.46 -17.18
N THR A 117 -19.20 -7.50 -17.73
CA THR A 117 -18.96 -7.20 -19.16
C THR A 117 -19.28 -8.39 -20.07
N ASN A 118 -19.33 -9.62 -19.54
CA ASN A 118 -19.56 -10.85 -20.31
C ASN A 118 -21.06 -11.26 -20.36
N LYS A 119 -21.96 -10.37 -19.92
CA LYS A 119 -23.42 -10.59 -19.90
C LYS A 119 -24.21 -9.61 -20.78
N ASN A 120 -23.52 -8.71 -21.48
CA ASN A 120 -24.06 -7.84 -22.53
C ASN A 120 -23.39 -8.18 -23.86
#